data_AF-A0A1F1IAK2-F1
#
_entry.id   AF-A0A1F1IAK2-F1
#
_cell.length_a   1.000
_cell.length_b   1.000
_cell.length_c   1.000
_cell.angle_alpha   90.00
_cell.angle_beta   90.00
_cell.angle_gamma   90.00
#
_symmetry.space_group_name_H-M   'P 1'
#
loop_
_entity.id
_entity.type
_entity.pdbx_description
1 polymer ?
#
loop_
_entity_poly.entity_id
_entity_poly.type
_entity_poly.pdbx_seq_one_letter_code
_entity_poly.pdbx_strand_id
1 'polypeptide(L)'
;MTSSLSASTTALTPARRRQIEAMLVRAVGEHDDRALQMAHAYGHGATLEQIGDRWGVTRERVRQIINADSGYTAPELAQHRRLKAAEEKQFLKASVLAWSEANPGVDLHEGARRFCLERDEFKKLLGRRARFHEASAMRKSFRSGASDEQLLQYLRRFHTETGATTAAAYTAWAKQEGVPGHQTVATRFGRWNNALTAAGIRRAEPVRRESVFTDDDLWAAAMEAFASPEAPVTYREFSEWLQAREGMPSDVLIRNRLQVPFSTLRHAAVRMLATGEVYRGVCTGNVFESRDWKSLAHRDDDPLEPVRGAIADLGPKLTNNAYTVWAKENRAPSALTLMRRTRLRWGALVEAAGGQANHRRNNGYSDQDLVDWVRRFIAEVGSTSSSAYAEWQQGKSAPHLVTVLARFGSWAEALEAAEEQAPSAA
;
A
#
# COMPACT_ATOMS: atom_id res chain seq x y z
N MET A 1 -41.43 -12.35 -54.86
CA MET A 1 -40.07 -12.85 -54.64
C MET A 1 -39.59 -12.37 -53.28
N THR A 2 -39.81 -13.20 -52.26
CA THR A 2 -39.47 -12.94 -50.86
C THR A 2 -38.02 -13.34 -50.62
N SER A 3 -37.10 -12.36 -50.63
CA SER A 3 -35.72 -12.57 -50.20
C SER A 3 -35.69 -12.79 -48.69
N SER A 4 -35.67 -14.06 -48.31
CA SER A 4 -35.29 -14.53 -46.97
C SER A 4 -33.77 -14.35 -46.83
N LEU A 5 -33.36 -13.24 -46.22
CA LEU A 5 -31.98 -13.04 -45.77
C LEU A 5 -31.73 -14.00 -44.61
N SER A 6 -31.14 -15.15 -44.93
CA SER A 6 -30.45 -16.02 -44.00
C SER A 6 -29.44 -15.18 -43.20
N ALA A 7 -29.68 -15.02 -41.90
CA ALA A 7 -28.80 -14.31 -40.99
C ALA A 7 -27.54 -15.15 -40.72
N SER A 8 -26.60 -15.12 -41.66
CA SER A 8 -25.23 -15.56 -41.44
C SER A 8 -24.66 -14.84 -40.23
N THR A 9 -24.29 -15.60 -39.20
CA THR A 9 -23.70 -15.11 -37.94
C THR A 9 -22.27 -14.64 -38.19
N THR A 10 -22.11 -13.50 -38.84
CA THR A 10 -20.82 -12.83 -39.03
C THR A 10 -20.35 -12.28 -37.68
N ALA A 11 -19.08 -12.50 -37.35
CA ALA A 11 -18.48 -11.97 -36.12
C ALA A 11 -18.59 -10.42 -36.08
N LEU A 12 -18.97 -9.87 -34.92
CA LEU A 12 -19.08 -8.43 -34.71
C LEU A 12 -17.74 -7.74 -34.96
N THR A 13 -17.68 -6.86 -35.95
CA THR A 13 -16.43 -6.15 -36.30
C THR A 13 -16.06 -5.12 -35.21
N PRO A 14 -14.77 -4.76 -35.06
CA PRO A 14 -14.36 -3.73 -34.10
C PRO A 14 -15.03 -2.37 -34.30
N ALA A 15 -15.28 -1.99 -35.56
CA ALA A 15 -15.99 -0.75 -35.88
C ALA A 15 -17.46 -0.81 -35.43
N ARG A 16 -18.15 -1.93 -35.71
CA ARG A 16 -19.54 -2.13 -35.28
C ARG A 16 -19.68 -2.19 -33.77
N ARG A 17 -18.71 -2.82 -33.10
CA ARG A 17 -18.62 -2.83 -31.64
C ARG A 17 -18.52 -1.42 -31.06
N ARG A 18 -17.66 -0.55 -31.61
CA ARG A 18 -17.56 0.85 -31.18
C ARG A 18 -18.86 1.62 -31.35
N GLN A 19 -19.60 1.37 -32.43
CA GLN A 19 -20.93 1.99 -32.64
C GLN A 19 -21.94 1.54 -31.57
N ILE A 20 -21.93 0.27 -31.18
CA ILE A 20 -22.78 -0.24 -30.09
C ILE A 20 -22.37 0.39 -28.76
N GLU A 21 -21.07 0.44 -28.45
CA GLU A 21 -20.56 1.07 -27.23
C GLU A 21 -20.94 2.55 -27.15
N ALA A 22 -20.79 3.30 -28.25
CA ALA A 22 -21.20 4.70 -28.32
C ALA A 22 -22.71 4.88 -28.08
N MET A 23 -23.55 3.98 -28.63
CA MET A 23 -24.99 4.00 -28.37
C MET A 23 -25.33 3.72 -26.91
N LEU A 24 -24.64 2.80 -26.25
CA LEU A 24 -24.91 2.45 -24.86
C LEU A 24 -24.45 3.52 -23.86
N VAL A 25 -23.38 4.24 -24.19
CA VAL A 25 -22.86 5.35 -23.36
C VAL A 25 -23.72 6.61 -23.50
N ARG A 26 -24.38 6.82 -24.64
CA ARG A 26 -25.30 7.96 -24.81
C ARG A 26 -26.48 7.83 -23.85
N ALA A 27 -26.77 8.90 -23.12
CA ALA A 27 -28.01 9.01 -22.36
C ALA A 27 -29.19 8.96 -23.33
N VAL A 28 -30.05 7.94 -23.19
CA VAL A 28 -31.29 7.79 -23.96
C VAL A 28 -32.41 8.38 -23.13
N GLY A 29 -33.05 9.43 -23.65
CA GLY A 29 -34.15 10.14 -22.99
C GLY A 29 -35.53 9.62 -23.40
N GLU A 30 -36.59 10.07 -22.73
CA GLU A 30 -37.98 9.66 -23.02
C GLU A 30 -38.43 9.98 -24.46
N HIS A 31 -37.80 10.97 -25.11
CA HIS A 31 -38.08 11.39 -26.48
C HIS A 31 -37.32 10.64 -27.56
N ASP A 32 -36.38 9.77 -27.20
CA ASP A 32 -35.68 8.93 -28.19
C ASP A 32 -36.61 7.85 -28.75
N ASP A 33 -36.35 7.41 -29.98
CA ASP A 33 -37.18 6.42 -30.64
C ASP A 33 -37.36 5.14 -29.80
N ARG A 34 -38.58 4.58 -29.82
CA ARG A 34 -38.97 3.41 -29.02
C ARG A 34 -38.06 2.21 -29.30
N ALA A 35 -37.65 2.01 -30.55
CA ALA A 35 -36.78 0.90 -30.90
C ALA A 35 -35.36 1.10 -30.34
N LEU A 36 -34.87 2.34 -30.35
CA LEU A 36 -33.59 2.69 -29.74
C LEU A 36 -33.61 2.51 -28.21
N GLN A 37 -34.70 2.89 -27.53
CA GLN A 37 -34.88 2.63 -26.09
C GLN A 37 -34.85 1.14 -25.76
N MET A 38 -35.53 0.31 -26.56
CA MET A 38 -35.52 -1.15 -26.40
C MET A 38 -34.13 -1.75 -26.65
N ALA A 39 -33.42 -1.28 -27.68
CA ALA A 39 -32.06 -1.70 -27.99
C ALA A 39 -31.07 -1.32 -26.87
N HIS A 40 -31.19 -0.10 -26.34
CA HIS A 40 -30.39 0.39 -25.22
C HIS A 40 -30.62 -0.45 -23.97
N ALA A 41 -31.88 -0.66 -23.57
CA ALA A 41 -32.24 -1.51 -22.43
C ALA A 41 -31.71 -2.95 -22.58
N TYR A 42 -31.85 -3.53 -23.78
CA TYR A 42 -31.36 -4.88 -24.05
C TYR A 42 -29.84 -4.98 -23.99
N GLY A 43 -29.12 -3.96 -24.49
CA GLY A 43 -27.67 -3.87 -24.44
C GLY A 43 -27.12 -3.72 -23.02
N HIS A 44 -27.82 -2.98 -22.15
CA HIS A 44 -27.48 -2.82 -20.72
C HIS A 44 -27.84 -4.03 -19.85
N GLY A 45 -28.47 -5.07 -20.40
CA GLY A 45 -28.62 -6.34 -19.70
C GLY A 45 -30.05 -6.85 -19.58
N ALA A 46 -31.05 -6.00 -19.78
CA ALA A 46 -32.45 -6.42 -19.70
C ALA A 46 -32.74 -7.57 -20.67
N THR A 47 -33.65 -8.47 -20.29
CA THR A 47 -34.12 -9.51 -21.21
C THR A 47 -35.18 -8.92 -22.14
N LEU A 48 -35.33 -9.50 -23.33
CA LEU A 48 -36.40 -9.12 -24.25
C LEU A 48 -37.80 -9.28 -23.64
N GLU A 49 -37.93 -10.17 -22.66
CA GLU A 49 -39.16 -10.40 -21.89
C GLU A 49 -39.42 -9.26 -20.90
N GLN A 50 -38.43 -8.88 -20.08
CA GLN A 50 -38.54 -7.73 -19.16
C GLN A 50 -38.85 -6.42 -19.90
N ILE A 51 -38.27 -6.25 -21.09
CA ILE A 51 -38.60 -5.15 -21.99
C ILE A 51 -40.04 -5.32 -22.46
N GLY A 52 -40.43 -6.50 -22.92
CA GLY A 52 -41.81 -6.77 -23.32
C GLY A 52 -42.84 -6.35 -22.27
N ASP A 53 -42.64 -6.78 -21.03
CA ASP A 53 -43.51 -6.48 -19.89
C ASP A 53 -43.61 -4.96 -19.63
N ARG A 54 -42.48 -4.24 -19.66
CA ARG A 54 -42.44 -2.79 -19.45
C ARG A 54 -43.23 -2.01 -20.51
N TRP A 55 -43.19 -2.48 -21.77
CA TRP A 55 -43.81 -1.78 -22.90
C TRP A 55 -45.13 -2.42 -23.37
N GLY A 56 -45.67 -3.38 -22.62
CA GLY A 56 -46.94 -4.06 -22.92
C GLY A 56 -46.92 -4.85 -24.24
N VAL A 57 -45.78 -5.41 -24.64
CA VAL A 57 -45.61 -6.16 -25.90
C VAL A 57 -44.93 -7.50 -25.66
N THR A 58 -45.11 -8.46 -26.57
CA THR A 58 -44.48 -9.78 -26.40
C THR A 58 -42.95 -9.70 -26.61
N ARG A 59 -42.22 -10.64 -25.99
CA ARG A 59 -40.77 -10.84 -26.19
C ARG A 59 -40.35 -10.84 -27.67
N GLU A 60 -41.13 -11.55 -28.50
CA GLU A 60 -40.85 -11.65 -29.93
C GLU A 60 -41.12 -10.32 -30.65
N ARG A 61 -42.14 -9.57 -30.22
CA ARG A 61 -42.41 -8.24 -30.77
C ARG A 61 -41.29 -7.25 -30.46
N VAL A 62 -40.71 -7.29 -29.26
CA VAL A 62 -39.52 -6.49 -28.90
C VAL A 62 -38.36 -6.79 -29.86
N ARG A 63 -38.07 -8.08 -30.09
CA ARG A 63 -36.99 -8.49 -30.99
C ARG A 63 -37.18 -7.94 -32.42
N GLN A 64 -38.41 -7.97 -32.92
CA GLN A 64 -38.76 -7.43 -34.23
C GLN A 64 -38.58 -5.92 -34.31
N ILE A 65 -39.05 -5.17 -33.30
CA ILE A 65 -38.92 -3.72 -33.25
C ILE A 65 -37.45 -3.30 -33.22
N ILE A 66 -36.62 -3.92 -32.36
CA ILE A 66 -35.17 -3.66 -32.31
C ILE A 66 -34.57 -3.87 -33.70
N ASN A 67 -34.80 -5.03 -34.31
CA ASN A 67 -34.16 -5.40 -35.57
C ASN A 67 -34.60 -4.53 -36.77
N ALA A 68 -35.81 -4.01 -36.76
CA ALA A 68 -36.36 -3.21 -37.87
C ALA A 68 -35.93 -1.74 -37.76
N ASP A 69 -36.05 -1.16 -36.57
CA ASP A 69 -36.16 0.30 -36.45
C ASP A 69 -35.02 0.95 -35.63
N SER A 70 -34.25 0.17 -34.85
CA SER A 70 -33.20 0.74 -33.99
C SER A 70 -31.86 1.01 -34.70
N GLY A 71 -31.66 0.49 -35.91
CA GLY A 71 -30.35 0.47 -36.57
C GLY A 71 -29.36 -0.57 -36.00
N TYR A 72 -29.79 -1.37 -35.02
CA TYR A 72 -29.06 -2.48 -34.40
C TYR A 72 -29.92 -3.74 -34.38
N THR A 73 -29.29 -4.90 -34.20
CA THR A 73 -30.04 -6.17 -34.09
C THR A 73 -29.84 -6.82 -32.72
N ALA A 74 -30.86 -7.54 -32.25
CA ALA A 74 -30.78 -8.30 -31.01
C ALA A 74 -29.60 -9.32 -30.99
N PRO A 75 -29.26 -10.03 -32.09
CA PRO A 75 -28.06 -10.86 -32.14
C PRO A 75 -26.75 -10.07 -31.97
N GLU A 76 -26.61 -8.89 -32.60
CA GLU A 76 -25.41 -8.05 -32.44
C GLU A 76 -25.25 -7.58 -30.99
N LEU A 77 -26.34 -7.12 -30.37
CA LEU A 77 -26.34 -6.67 -28.97
C LEU A 77 -26.04 -7.84 -28.02
N ALA A 78 -26.57 -9.04 -28.29
CA ALA A 78 -26.26 -10.24 -27.53
C ALA A 78 -24.78 -10.65 -27.68
N GLN A 79 -24.21 -10.54 -28.89
CA GLN A 79 -22.80 -10.82 -29.13
C GLN A 79 -21.91 -9.80 -28.42
N HIS A 80 -22.27 -8.51 -28.46
CA HIS A 80 -21.58 -7.46 -27.72
C HIS A 80 -21.55 -7.75 -26.21
N ARG A 81 -22.70 -8.07 -25.61
CA ARG A 81 -22.81 -8.47 -24.19
C ARG A 81 -21.92 -9.66 -23.85
N ARG A 82 -21.88 -10.68 -24.72
CA ARG A 82 -21.02 -11.86 -24.53
C ARG A 82 -19.53 -11.50 -24.58
N LEU A 83 -19.12 -10.65 -25.51
CA LEU A 83 -17.73 -10.19 -25.62
C LEU A 83 -17.32 -9.39 -24.39
N LYS A 84 -18.17 -8.46 -23.91
CA LYS A 84 -17.92 -7.70 -22.68
C LYS A 84 -17.82 -8.61 -21.46
N ALA A 85 -18.76 -9.53 -21.28
CA ALA A 85 -18.71 -10.49 -20.18
C ALA A 85 -17.46 -11.40 -20.22
N ALA A 86 -17.00 -11.76 -21.43
CA ALA A 86 -15.78 -12.52 -21.60
C ALA A 86 -14.52 -11.70 -21.24
N GLU A 87 -14.47 -10.42 -21.62
CA GLU A 87 -13.40 -9.50 -21.24
C GLU A 87 -13.34 -9.30 -19.72
N GLU A 88 -14.48 -8.98 -19.10
CA GLU A 88 -14.57 -8.81 -17.65
C GLU A 88 -14.10 -10.07 -16.91
N LYS A 89 -14.53 -11.26 -17.38
CA LYS A 89 -14.08 -12.55 -16.85
C LYS A 89 -12.58 -12.75 -17.03
N GLN A 90 -12.02 -12.34 -18.17
CA GLN A 90 -10.57 -12.45 -18.43
C GLN A 90 -9.77 -11.52 -17.51
N PHE A 91 -10.21 -10.28 -17.32
CA PHE A 91 -9.59 -9.34 -16.40
C PHE A 91 -9.67 -9.83 -14.96
N LEU A 92 -10.86 -10.25 -14.50
CA LEU A 92 -11.03 -10.81 -13.16
C LEU A 92 -10.13 -12.03 -12.93
N LYS A 93 -10.05 -12.93 -13.91
CA LYS A 93 -9.14 -14.08 -13.86
C LYS A 93 -7.68 -13.63 -13.73
N ALA A 94 -7.25 -12.65 -14.52
CA ALA A 94 -5.89 -12.13 -14.43
C ALA A 94 -5.58 -11.55 -13.04
N SER A 95 -6.52 -10.83 -12.43
CA SER A 95 -6.38 -10.29 -11.08
C SER A 95 -6.30 -11.38 -10.02
N VAL A 96 -7.15 -12.42 -10.11
CA VAL A 96 -7.12 -13.58 -9.21
C VAL A 96 -5.80 -14.34 -9.31
N LEU A 97 -5.24 -14.50 -10.52
CA LEU A 97 -3.95 -15.14 -10.72
C LEU A 97 -2.79 -14.30 -10.17
N ALA A 98 -2.78 -12.99 -10.43
CA ALA A 98 -1.78 -12.08 -9.86
C ALA A 98 -1.81 -12.07 -8.33
N TRP A 99 -3.01 -12.06 -7.73
CA TRP A 99 -3.18 -12.19 -6.29
C TRP A 99 -2.64 -13.53 -5.76
N SER A 100 -2.93 -14.64 -6.45
CA SER A 100 -2.44 -15.97 -6.09
C SER A 100 -0.92 -16.07 -6.14
N GLU A 101 -0.27 -15.35 -7.05
CA GLU A 101 1.19 -15.27 -7.15
C GLU A 101 1.81 -14.49 -6.00
N ALA A 102 1.19 -13.39 -5.59
CA ALA A 102 1.65 -12.58 -4.47
C ALA A 102 1.35 -13.19 -3.08
N ASN A 103 0.40 -14.13 -3.00
CA ASN A 103 -0.10 -14.67 -1.74
C ASN A 103 -0.08 -16.21 -1.69
N PRO A 104 1.09 -16.86 -1.90
CA PRO A 104 1.17 -18.31 -1.80
C PRO A 104 0.76 -18.76 -0.40
N GLY A 105 -0.08 -19.79 -0.35
CA GLY A 105 -0.49 -20.41 0.90
C GLY A 105 -1.61 -19.71 1.67
N VAL A 106 -2.16 -18.61 1.17
CA VAL A 106 -3.40 -18.05 1.73
C VAL A 106 -4.58 -18.97 1.39
N ASP A 107 -5.48 -19.22 2.34
CA ASP A 107 -6.61 -20.13 2.16
C ASP A 107 -7.61 -19.65 1.08
N LEU A 108 -8.26 -20.60 0.40
CA LEU A 108 -9.26 -20.31 -0.63
C LEU A 108 -10.40 -19.42 -0.14
N HIS A 109 -10.86 -19.56 1.10
CA HIS A 109 -11.93 -18.74 1.66
C HIS A 109 -11.51 -17.27 1.77
N GLU A 110 -10.28 -17.01 2.21
CA GLU A 110 -9.76 -15.66 2.34
C GLU A 110 -9.65 -14.98 0.96
N GLY A 111 -9.13 -15.70 -0.03
CA GLY A 111 -9.11 -15.23 -1.41
C GLY A 111 -10.51 -14.99 -1.98
N ALA A 112 -11.45 -15.90 -1.76
CA ALA A 112 -12.83 -15.76 -2.22
C ALA A 112 -13.53 -14.51 -1.62
N ARG A 113 -13.39 -14.29 -0.30
CA ARG A 113 -13.89 -13.07 0.36
C ARG A 113 -13.28 -11.81 -0.22
N ARG A 114 -11.97 -11.82 -0.51
CA ARG A 114 -11.26 -10.64 -1.03
C ARG A 114 -11.77 -10.16 -2.38
N PHE A 115 -12.27 -11.07 -3.21
CA PHE A 115 -12.84 -10.78 -4.52
C PHE A 115 -14.38 -10.80 -4.51
N CYS A 116 -15.04 -11.01 -3.36
CA CYS A 116 -16.49 -11.15 -3.25
C CYS A 116 -17.05 -12.20 -4.21
N LEU A 117 -16.34 -13.31 -4.31
CA LEU A 117 -16.73 -14.45 -5.14
C LEU A 117 -17.10 -15.62 -4.25
N GLU A 118 -17.97 -16.48 -4.77
CA GLU A 118 -18.18 -17.78 -4.18
C GLU A 118 -16.90 -18.61 -4.21
N ARG A 119 -16.68 -19.43 -3.18
CA ARG A 119 -15.43 -20.20 -3.01
C ARG A 119 -15.11 -21.06 -4.23
N ASP A 120 -16.13 -21.71 -4.79
CA ASP A 120 -15.98 -22.59 -5.94
C ASP A 120 -15.77 -21.82 -7.25
N GLU A 121 -16.31 -20.60 -7.35
CA GLU A 121 -16.01 -19.71 -8.48
C GLU A 121 -14.56 -19.24 -8.43
N PHE A 122 -14.11 -18.76 -7.27
CA PHE A 122 -12.73 -18.36 -7.05
C PHE A 122 -11.75 -19.49 -7.37
N LYS A 123 -12.05 -20.71 -6.90
CA LYS A 123 -11.31 -21.93 -7.24
C LYS A 123 -11.27 -22.20 -8.75
N LYS A 124 -12.38 -22.04 -9.48
CA LYS A 124 -12.42 -22.20 -10.94
C LYS A 124 -11.54 -21.18 -11.66
N LEU A 125 -11.53 -19.92 -11.21
CA LEU A 125 -10.69 -18.87 -11.78
C LEU A 125 -9.19 -19.14 -11.60
N LEU A 126 -8.80 -19.65 -10.42
CA LEU A 126 -7.42 -20.06 -10.13
C LEU A 126 -6.95 -21.25 -11.00
N GLY A 127 -7.87 -22.12 -11.42
CA GLY A 127 -7.54 -23.32 -12.17
C GLY A 127 -6.48 -24.18 -11.46
N ARG A 128 -5.38 -24.49 -12.14
CA ARG A 128 -4.29 -25.32 -11.58
C ARG A 128 -3.63 -24.71 -10.33
N ARG A 129 -3.70 -23.38 -10.16
CA ARG A 129 -3.11 -22.69 -9.00
C ARG A 129 -3.90 -22.89 -7.72
N ALA A 130 -5.15 -23.36 -7.79
CA ALA A 130 -5.98 -23.61 -6.60
C ALA A 130 -5.29 -24.53 -5.57
N ARG A 131 -4.45 -25.47 -6.02
CA ARG A 131 -3.65 -26.34 -5.15
C ARG A 131 -2.75 -25.58 -4.16
N PHE A 132 -2.34 -24.35 -4.46
CA PHE A 132 -1.50 -23.56 -3.54
C PHE A 132 -2.31 -22.92 -2.40
N HIS A 133 -3.63 -23.01 -2.47
CA HIS A 133 -4.59 -22.41 -1.54
C HIS A 133 -5.49 -23.47 -0.89
N GLU A 134 -5.35 -24.74 -1.26
CA GLU A 134 -6.06 -25.86 -0.65
C GLU A 134 -5.30 -26.36 0.60
N ALA A 135 -6.01 -26.46 1.73
CA ALA A 135 -5.46 -26.97 2.99
C ALA A 135 -4.77 -28.35 2.86
N SER A 136 -5.27 -29.22 1.97
CA SER A 136 -4.71 -30.57 1.74
C SER A 136 -3.41 -30.56 0.93
N ALA A 137 -3.30 -29.70 -0.08
CA ALA A 137 -2.09 -29.57 -0.89
C ALA A 137 -0.97 -28.82 -0.15
N MET A 138 -1.33 -27.88 0.73
CA MET A 138 -0.41 -27.32 1.73
C MET A 138 0.11 -28.37 2.71
N ARG A 139 -0.68 -29.40 3.06
CA ARG A 139 -0.19 -30.52 3.88
C ARG A 139 0.66 -31.53 3.11
N LYS A 140 0.46 -31.70 1.78
CA LYS A 140 1.18 -32.68 0.94
C LYS A 140 2.50 -32.18 0.34
N SER A 141 2.59 -30.90 -0.05
CA SER A 141 3.79 -30.29 -0.68
C SER A 141 5.03 -30.27 0.23
N PHE A 142 4.88 -30.72 1.47
CA PHE A 142 5.70 -30.30 2.58
C PHE A 142 6.14 -31.46 3.49
N ARG A 143 5.86 -32.70 3.06
CA ARG A 143 6.28 -33.94 3.75
C ARG A 143 7.78 -34.25 3.68
N SER A 144 8.66 -33.26 3.45
CA SER A 144 10.11 -33.45 3.57
C SER A 144 10.63 -32.81 4.87
N GLY A 145 11.19 -33.67 5.73
CA GLY A 145 12.01 -33.30 6.89
C GLY A 145 11.29 -33.17 8.23
N ALA A 146 10.58 -32.06 8.43
CA ALA A 146 10.01 -31.70 9.75
C ALA A 146 8.50 -31.48 9.68
N SER A 147 7.78 -31.96 10.69
CA SER A 147 6.35 -31.70 10.89
C SER A 147 6.12 -30.24 11.30
N ASP A 148 4.88 -29.77 11.17
CA ASP A 148 4.52 -28.40 11.55
C ASP A 148 4.80 -28.17 13.04
N GLU A 149 4.49 -29.14 13.92
CA GLU A 149 4.80 -29.05 15.35
C GLU A 149 6.31 -29.02 15.62
N GLN A 150 7.12 -29.78 14.87
CA GLN A 150 8.58 -29.70 14.99
C GLN A 150 9.11 -28.31 14.63
N LEU A 151 8.57 -27.69 13.57
CA LEU A 151 8.93 -26.31 13.21
C LEU A 151 8.51 -25.30 14.29
N LEU A 152 7.33 -25.46 14.89
CA LEU A 152 6.89 -24.63 16.02
C LEU A 152 7.79 -24.84 17.24
N GLN A 153 8.23 -26.07 17.51
CA GLN A 153 9.14 -26.39 18.60
C GLN A 153 10.52 -25.75 18.39
N TYR A 154 11.06 -25.77 17.17
CA TYR A 154 12.29 -25.05 16.83
C TYR A 154 12.16 -23.54 17.03
N LEU A 155 11.02 -22.95 16.66
CA LEU A 155 10.76 -21.53 16.91
C LEU A 155 10.73 -21.19 18.40
N ARG A 156 10.05 -22.02 19.21
CA ARG A 156 10.01 -21.85 20.68
C ARG A 156 11.42 -21.98 21.26
N ARG A 157 12.21 -22.96 20.80
CA ARG A 157 13.59 -23.18 21.26
C ARG A 157 14.51 -22.00 20.91
N PHE A 158 14.49 -21.57 19.63
CA PHE A 158 15.19 -20.38 19.17
C PHE A 158 14.88 -19.14 20.02
N HIS A 159 13.59 -18.90 20.30
CA HIS A 159 13.19 -17.73 21.07
C HIS A 159 13.66 -17.82 22.53
N THR A 160 13.61 -19.01 23.12
CA THR A 160 14.09 -19.27 24.49
C THR A 160 15.60 -19.09 24.60
N GLU A 161 16.37 -19.55 23.61
CA GLU A 161 17.84 -19.51 23.63
C GLU A 161 18.41 -18.13 23.27
N THR A 162 17.78 -17.40 22.35
CA THR A 162 18.34 -16.14 21.81
C THR A 162 17.60 -14.88 22.24
N GLY A 163 16.36 -15.01 22.74
CA GLY A 163 15.44 -13.89 22.95
C GLY A 163 14.99 -13.18 21.67
N ALA A 164 15.51 -13.55 20.50
CA ALA A 164 15.24 -12.88 19.24
C ALA A 164 13.93 -13.35 18.58
N THR A 165 13.38 -12.53 17.68
CA THR A 165 12.16 -12.86 16.90
C THR A 165 12.29 -12.54 15.41
N THR A 166 13.49 -12.20 14.93
CA THR A 166 13.71 -11.82 13.52
C THR A 166 14.04 -13.05 12.67
N ALA A 167 13.58 -13.04 11.42
CA ALA A 167 13.83 -14.14 10.47
C ALA A 167 15.33 -14.33 10.18
N ALA A 168 16.09 -13.24 10.14
CA ALA A 168 17.54 -13.27 9.95
C ALA A 168 18.26 -13.97 11.12
N ALA A 169 17.89 -13.61 12.38
CA ALA A 169 18.47 -14.25 13.56
C ALA A 169 18.12 -15.74 13.62
N TYR A 170 16.87 -16.11 13.32
CA TYR A 170 16.49 -17.52 13.24
C TYR A 170 17.27 -18.28 12.17
N THR A 171 17.60 -17.64 11.04
CA THR A 171 18.38 -18.31 9.98
C THR A 171 19.81 -18.59 10.42
N ALA A 172 20.43 -17.64 11.14
CA ALA A 172 21.76 -17.84 11.70
C ALA A 172 21.76 -18.97 12.74
N TRP A 173 20.77 -18.97 13.64
CA TRP A 173 20.56 -20.01 14.63
C TRP A 173 20.28 -21.38 13.99
N ALA A 174 19.37 -21.44 13.02
CA ALA A 174 18.98 -22.67 12.34
C ALA A 174 20.16 -23.33 11.62
N LYS A 175 21.08 -22.53 11.08
CA LYS A 175 22.31 -23.01 10.45
C LYS A 175 23.26 -23.68 11.46
N GLN A 176 23.35 -23.15 12.68
CA GLN A 176 24.18 -23.73 13.75
C GLN A 176 23.56 -25.02 14.29
N GLU A 177 22.23 -25.05 14.38
CA GLU A 177 21.47 -26.18 14.95
C GLU A 177 21.11 -27.27 13.93
N GLY A 178 21.44 -27.09 12.65
CA GLY A 178 21.13 -28.05 11.60
C GLY A 178 19.64 -28.23 11.31
N VAL A 179 18.81 -27.22 11.64
CA VAL A 179 17.35 -27.26 11.47
C VAL A 179 16.90 -26.44 10.26
N PRO A 180 15.66 -26.61 9.76
CA PRO A 180 15.16 -25.86 8.62
C PRO A 180 15.16 -24.34 8.87
N GLY A 181 15.69 -23.58 7.90
CA GLY A 181 15.77 -22.13 7.95
C GLY A 181 14.41 -21.42 7.85
N HIS A 182 14.41 -20.10 8.05
CA HIS A 182 13.19 -19.29 8.13
C HIS A 182 12.28 -19.38 6.90
N GLN A 183 12.84 -19.65 5.72
CA GLN A 183 12.07 -19.80 4.47
C GLN A 183 11.15 -21.02 4.54
N THR A 184 11.63 -22.16 5.05
CA THR A 184 10.80 -23.36 5.25
C THR A 184 9.64 -23.05 6.19
N VAL A 185 9.93 -22.37 7.30
CA VAL A 185 8.94 -21.94 8.28
C VAL A 185 7.93 -20.95 7.66
N ALA A 186 8.40 -19.90 6.98
CA ALA A 186 7.54 -18.89 6.38
C ALA A 186 6.63 -19.48 5.29
N THR A 187 7.17 -20.39 4.47
CA THR A 187 6.37 -21.04 3.42
C THR A 187 5.33 -21.99 4.02
N ARG A 188 5.63 -22.62 5.17
CA ARG A 188 4.72 -23.53 5.87
C ARG A 188 3.53 -22.86 6.54
N PHE A 189 3.77 -21.71 7.17
CA PHE A 189 2.74 -20.97 7.90
C PHE A 189 2.23 -19.74 7.11
N GLY A 190 2.53 -19.68 5.80
CA GLY A 190 2.23 -18.58 4.88
C GLY A 190 3.15 -17.36 5.04
N ARG A 191 3.46 -16.95 6.28
CA ARG A 191 4.43 -15.89 6.59
C ARG A 191 5.19 -16.19 7.88
N TRP A 192 6.40 -15.66 8.01
CA TRP A 192 7.23 -15.76 9.22
C TRP A 192 6.48 -15.37 10.51
N ASN A 193 5.73 -14.26 10.48
CA ASN A 193 5.00 -13.77 11.65
C ASN A 193 3.84 -14.69 12.05
N ASN A 194 3.20 -15.36 11.09
CA ASN A 194 2.15 -16.34 11.38
C ASN A 194 2.75 -17.55 12.11
N ALA A 195 3.95 -17.98 11.73
CA ALA A 195 4.66 -19.06 12.39
C ALA A 195 5.01 -18.73 13.85
N LEU A 196 5.49 -17.50 14.11
CA LEU A 196 5.75 -17.04 15.48
C LEU A 196 4.47 -17.01 16.33
N THR A 197 3.36 -16.55 15.73
CA THR A 197 2.04 -16.55 16.40
C THR A 197 1.58 -17.97 16.72
N ALA A 198 1.68 -18.89 15.76
CA ALA A 198 1.36 -20.30 15.94
C ALA A 198 2.27 -20.99 16.99
N ALA A 199 3.52 -20.51 17.12
CA ALA A 199 4.46 -20.99 18.14
C ALA A 199 4.15 -20.44 19.56
N GLY A 200 3.18 -19.53 19.69
CA GLY A 200 2.85 -18.86 20.96
C GLY A 200 3.84 -17.74 21.34
N ILE A 201 4.70 -17.33 20.41
CA ILE A 201 5.68 -16.27 20.63
C ILE A 201 4.98 -14.93 20.42
N ARG A 202 4.48 -14.33 21.51
CA ARG A 202 3.93 -12.98 21.49
C ARG A 202 5.04 -12.01 21.14
N ARG A 203 4.92 -11.36 19.98
CA ARG A 203 5.65 -10.13 19.72
C ARG A 203 4.86 -8.98 20.37
N ALA A 204 5.55 -7.87 20.64
CA ALA A 204 4.86 -6.59 20.60
C ALA A 204 4.20 -6.53 19.22
N GLU A 205 2.86 -6.59 19.18
CA GLU A 205 2.15 -6.48 17.91
C GLU A 205 2.67 -5.22 17.23
N PRO A 206 3.09 -5.27 15.95
CA PRO A 206 3.26 -4.04 15.22
C PRO A 206 1.91 -3.35 15.33
N VAL A 207 1.88 -2.20 16.02
CA VAL A 207 0.67 -1.40 16.18
C VAL A 207 0.12 -1.22 14.77
N ARG A 208 -0.93 -1.97 14.45
CA ARG A 208 -1.61 -1.83 13.17
C ARG A 208 -2.29 -0.48 13.28
N ARG A 209 -1.62 0.55 12.77
CA ARG A 209 -2.30 1.81 12.52
C ARG A 209 -3.45 1.48 11.61
N GLU A 210 -4.66 1.66 12.10
CA GLU A 210 -5.83 1.65 11.24
C GLU A 210 -5.56 2.68 10.16
N SER A 211 -5.49 2.21 8.92
CA SER A 211 -5.38 3.11 7.77
C SER A 211 -6.59 4.03 7.82
N VAL A 212 -6.35 5.33 7.67
CA VAL A 212 -7.43 6.31 7.60
C VAL A 212 -8.29 6.07 6.35
N PHE A 213 -7.72 5.44 5.31
CA PHE A 213 -8.43 5.02 4.11
C PHE A 213 -8.93 3.57 4.22
N THR A 214 -10.22 3.41 3.94
CA THR A 214 -10.89 2.13 3.67
C THR A 214 -10.59 1.66 2.25
N ASP A 215 -10.96 0.41 1.92
CA ASP A 215 -10.83 -0.09 0.54
C ASP A 215 -11.73 0.70 -0.42
N ASP A 216 -12.90 1.14 0.03
CA ASP A 216 -13.82 2.01 -0.72
C ASP A 216 -13.16 3.36 -1.05
N ASP A 217 -12.40 3.94 -0.11
CA ASP A 217 -11.66 5.20 -0.36
C ASP A 217 -10.55 4.99 -1.40
N LEU A 218 -9.85 3.87 -1.36
CA LEU A 218 -8.79 3.58 -2.35
C LEU A 218 -9.37 3.40 -3.76
N TRP A 219 -10.55 2.78 -3.87
CA TRP A 219 -11.27 2.69 -5.14
C TRP A 219 -11.85 4.04 -5.56
N ALA A 220 -12.40 4.83 -4.65
CA ALA A 220 -12.92 6.18 -4.94
C ALA A 220 -11.80 7.11 -5.45
N ALA A 221 -10.60 7.05 -4.88
CA ALA A 221 -9.44 7.81 -5.37
C ALA A 221 -9.07 7.42 -6.81
N ALA A 222 -9.12 6.12 -7.14
CA ALA A 222 -8.90 5.65 -8.51
C ALA A 222 -10.02 6.11 -9.46
N MET A 223 -11.27 6.03 -9.02
CA MET A 223 -12.44 6.50 -9.78
C MET A 223 -12.32 7.99 -10.11
N GLU A 224 -11.98 8.83 -9.14
CA GLU A 224 -11.79 10.27 -9.34
C GLU A 224 -10.64 10.56 -10.31
N ALA A 225 -9.51 9.85 -10.17
CA ALA A 225 -8.38 9.99 -11.08
C ALA A 225 -8.77 9.68 -12.53
N PHE A 226 -9.50 8.59 -12.78
CA PHE A 226 -9.88 8.19 -14.13
C PHE A 226 -11.11 8.91 -14.69
N ALA A 227 -11.87 9.62 -13.84
CA ALA A 227 -12.94 10.54 -14.25
C ALA A 227 -12.40 11.92 -14.66
N SER A 228 -11.16 12.24 -14.29
CA SER A 228 -10.49 13.50 -14.66
C SER A 228 -10.46 13.72 -16.18
N PRO A 229 -10.62 14.97 -16.69
CA PRO A 229 -10.39 15.28 -18.10
C PRO A 229 -8.99 14.87 -18.59
N GLU A 230 -8.01 14.97 -17.71
CA GLU A 230 -6.63 14.51 -17.91
C GLU A 230 -6.43 13.13 -17.26
N ALA A 231 -7.35 12.20 -17.53
CA ALA A 231 -7.32 10.87 -16.93
C ALA A 231 -5.98 10.17 -17.18
N PRO A 232 -5.29 9.69 -16.13
CA PRO A 232 -4.00 9.05 -16.29
C PRO A 232 -4.14 7.74 -17.09
N VAL A 233 -3.30 7.60 -18.10
CA VAL A 233 -3.24 6.43 -18.98
C VAL A 233 -2.19 5.45 -18.47
N THR A 234 -1.08 5.98 -17.95
CA THR A 234 0.05 5.20 -17.42
C THR A 234 0.08 5.17 -15.89
N TYR A 235 0.79 4.19 -15.33
CA TYR A 235 0.98 4.10 -13.88
C TYR A 235 1.70 5.32 -13.31
N ARG A 236 2.66 5.89 -14.07
CA ARG A 236 3.42 7.06 -13.65
C ARG A 236 2.51 8.29 -13.53
N GLU A 237 1.72 8.57 -14.57
CA GLU A 237 0.73 9.65 -14.55
C GLU A 237 -0.26 9.49 -13.40
N PHE A 238 -0.69 8.25 -13.11
CA PHE A 238 -1.59 7.98 -11.97
C PHE A 238 -0.94 8.31 -10.62
N SER A 239 0.31 7.92 -10.41
CA SER A 239 1.05 8.25 -9.19
C SER A 239 1.25 9.76 -9.06
N GLU A 240 1.63 10.44 -10.14
CA GLU A 240 1.80 11.90 -10.18
C GLU A 240 0.48 12.63 -9.89
N TRP A 241 -0.63 12.18 -10.47
CA TRP A 241 -1.96 12.76 -10.26
C TRP A 241 -2.41 12.69 -8.79
N LEU A 242 -2.15 11.56 -8.11
CA LEU A 242 -2.45 11.39 -6.69
C LEU A 242 -1.53 12.29 -5.83
N GLN A 243 -0.23 12.33 -6.13
CA GLN A 243 0.75 13.11 -5.36
C GLN A 243 0.51 14.62 -5.45
N ALA A 244 -0.03 15.11 -6.57
CA ALA A 244 -0.32 16.53 -6.76
C ALA A 244 -1.49 17.05 -5.91
N ARG A 245 -2.25 16.17 -5.25
CA ARG A 245 -3.47 16.51 -4.50
C ARG A 245 -3.31 16.24 -3.02
N GLU A 246 -3.65 17.24 -2.22
CA GLU A 246 -3.56 17.15 -0.77
C GLU A 246 -4.56 16.14 -0.20
N GLY A 247 -4.09 15.28 0.69
CA GLY A 247 -4.92 14.29 1.40
C GLY A 247 -5.27 13.02 0.62
N MET A 248 -4.87 12.90 -0.65
CA MET A 248 -5.07 11.68 -1.42
C MET A 248 -4.26 10.50 -0.88
N PRO A 249 -4.77 9.26 -0.97
CA PRO A 249 -3.98 8.06 -0.71
C PRO A 249 -2.85 7.92 -1.74
N SER A 250 -1.71 7.34 -1.33
CA SER A 250 -0.61 7.08 -2.26
C SER A 250 -0.90 5.89 -3.17
N ASP A 251 -0.33 5.89 -4.38
CA ASP A 251 -0.43 4.77 -5.31
C ASP A 251 0.14 3.47 -4.71
N VAL A 252 1.17 3.57 -3.87
CA VAL A 252 1.77 2.44 -3.17
C VAL A 252 0.78 1.84 -2.16
N LEU A 253 0.03 2.68 -1.44
CA LEU A 253 -1.02 2.23 -0.53
C LEU A 253 -2.13 1.52 -1.30
N ILE A 254 -2.63 2.15 -2.38
CA ILE A 254 -3.64 1.56 -3.27
C ILE A 254 -3.18 0.19 -3.77
N ARG A 255 -1.98 0.11 -4.36
CA ARG A 255 -1.45 -1.15 -4.91
C ARG A 255 -1.28 -2.22 -3.84
N ASN A 256 -0.70 -1.89 -2.68
CA ASN A 256 -0.43 -2.87 -1.64
C ASN A 256 -1.71 -3.39 -0.96
N ARG A 257 -2.72 -2.53 -0.81
CA ARG A 257 -3.95 -2.84 -0.10
C ARG A 257 -5.02 -3.43 -1.02
N LEU A 258 -5.18 -2.87 -2.22
CA LEU A 258 -6.07 -3.43 -3.22
C LEU A 258 -5.52 -4.73 -3.81
N GLN A 259 -4.19 -4.86 -3.94
CA GLN A 259 -3.53 -5.98 -4.63
C GLN A 259 -4.07 -6.23 -6.04
N VAL A 260 -4.60 -5.17 -6.67
CA VAL A 260 -5.09 -5.17 -8.04
C VAL A 260 -4.01 -4.56 -8.93
N PRO A 261 -3.60 -5.24 -10.02
CA PRO A 261 -2.67 -4.64 -10.98
C PRO A 261 -3.23 -3.36 -11.59
N PHE A 262 -2.39 -2.37 -11.87
CA PHE A 262 -2.81 -1.07 -12.42
C PHE A 262 -3.72 -1.18 -13.65
N SER A 263 -3.42 -2.09 -14.58
CA SER A 263 -4.24 -2.32 -15.77
C SER A 263 -5.65 -2.78 -15.45
N THR A 264 -5.81 -3.63 -14.42
CA THR A 264 -7.14 -4.05 -13.93
C THR A 264 -7.81 -2.91 -13.17
N LEU A 265 -7.07 -2.19 -12.31
CA LEU A 265 -7.60 -1.05 -11.56
C LEU A 265 -8.22 -0.02 -12.51
N ARG A 266 -7.48 0.37 -13.56
CA ARG A 266 -7.94 1.28 -14.60
C ARG A 266 -9.11 0.72 -15.39
N HIS A 267 -9.04 -0.54 -15.85
CA HIS A 267 -10.12 -1.16 -16.60
C HIS A 267 -11.43 -1.20 -15.79
N ALA A 268 -11.35 -1.66 -14.54
CA ALA A 268 -12.48 -1.73 -13.63
C ALA A 268 -13.05 -0.34 -13.37
N ALA A 269 -12.22 0.65 -13.03
CA ALA A 269 -12.69 2.00 -12.76
C ALA A 269 -13.37 2.66 -13.97
N VAL A 270 -12.75 2.59 -15.16
CA VAL A 270 -13.36 3.11 -16.39
C VAL A 270 -14.68 2.41 -16.72
N ARG A 271 -14.78 1.09 -16.49
CA ARG A 271 -16.04 0.35 -16.62
C ARG A 271 -17.08 0.89 -15.64
N MET A 272 -16.73 1.01 -14.37
CA MET A 272 -17.64 1.51 -13.33
C MET A 272 -18.13 2.93 -13.63
N LEU A 273 -17.26 3.82 -14.11
CA LEU A 273 -17.63 5.17 -14.52
C LEU A 273 -18.59 5.18 -15.71
N ALA A 274 -18.41 4.27 -16.67
CA ALA A 274 -19.26 4.19 -17.86
C ALA A 274 -20.64 3.58 -17.57
N THR A 275 -20.75 2.67 -16.59
CA THR A 275 -22.01 1.94 -16.33
C THR A 275 -22.71 2.37 -15.05
N GLY A 276 -22.03 3.05 -14.12
CA GLY A 276 -22.55 3.35 -12.78
C GLY A 276 -22.70 2.11 -11.89
N GLU A 277 -22.16 0.96 -12.30
CA GLU A 277 -22.27 -0.30 -11.58
C GLU A 277 -20.92 -0.75 -11.04
N VAL A 278 -20.88 -1.34 -9.85
CA VAL A 278 -19.65 -1.88 -9.25
C VAL A 278 -19.08 -3.02 -10.11
N TYR A 279 -17.77 -3.00 -10.37
CA TYR A 279 -17.09 -4.00 -11.17
C TYR A 279 -17.06 -5.35 -10.44
N ARG A 280 -17.31 -6.44 -11.17
CA ARG A 280 -17.27 -7.80 -10.61
C ARG A 280 -15.87 -8.12 -10.05
N GLY A 281 -15.79 -8.49 -8.78
CA GLY A 281 -14.52 -8.71 -8.09
C GLY A 281 -14.13 -7.61 -7.11
N VAL A 282 -14.90 -6.52 -7.08
CA VAL A 282 -14.72 -5.38 -6.18
C VAL A 282 -15.73 -5.46 -5.03
N CYS A 283 -15.23 -5.43 -3.80
CA CYS A 283 -15.99 -5.66 -2.57
C CYS A 283 -16.39 -4.36 -1.85
N THR A 284 -16.98 -3.42 -2.56
CA THR A 284 -17.15 -2.05 -2.05
C THR A 284 -18.58 -1.57 -2.18
N GLY A 285 -19.04 -0.74 -1.24
CA GLY A 285 -20.39 -0.18 -1.23
C GLY A 285 -20.46 1.25 -1.78
N ASN A 286 -19.45 2.06 -1.49
CA ASN A 286 -19.53 3.52 -1.61
C ASN A 286 -18.49 4.12 -2.56
N VAL A 287 -18.06 3.40 -3.59
CA VAL A 287 -16.97 3.84 -4.51
C VAL A 287 -17.33 4.99 -5.43
N PHE A 288 -18.62 5.25 -5.63
CA PHE A 288 -19.11 6.34 -6.48
C PHE A 288 -19.30 7.65 -5.73
N GLU A 289 -19.28 7.60 -4.40
CA GLU A 289 -19.45 8.79 -3.57
C GLU A 289 -18.17 9.62 -3.60
N SER A 290 -18.33 10.94 -3.73
CA SER A 290 -17.21 11.87 -3.63
C SER A 290 -16.60 11.86 -2.22
N ARG A 291 -15.33 12.25 -2.12
CA ARG A 291 -14.56 12.24 -0.87
C ARG A 291 -13.96 13.61 -0.64
N ASP A 292 -14.04 14.07 0.61
CA ASP A 292 -13.19 15.16 1.08
C ASP A 292 -11.86 14.57 1.55
N TRP A 293 -10.91 14.48 0.63
CA TRP A 293 -9.59 13.91 0.87
C TRP A 293 -8.80 14.63 1.95
N LYS A 294 -9.00 15.95 2.08
CA LYS A 294 -8.29 16.77 3.04
C LYS A 294 -8.78 16.46 4.46
N SER A 295 -10.10 16.40 4.66
CA SER A 295 -10.70 15.99 5.93
C SER A 295 -10.44 14.52 6.27
N LEU A 296 -10.37 13.63 5.28
CA LEU A 296 -10.01 12.23 5.51
C LEU A 296 -8.54 12.06 5.93
N ALA A 297 -7.60 12.75 5.28
CA ALA A 297 -6.19 12.66 5.66
C ALA A 297 -5.87 13.34 6.99
N HIS A 298 -6.66 14.36 7.33
CA HIS A 298 -6.62 15.06 8.59
C HIS A 298 -7.86 14.70 9.41
N ARG A 299 -7.90 13.48 9.98
CA ARG A 299 -8.66 13.34 11.25
C ARG A 299 -8.19 14.50 12.14
N ASP A 300 -9.13 15.30 12.64
CA ASP A 300 -8.93 16.49 13.48
C ASP A 300 -8.30 16.14 14.85
N ASP A 301 -7.23 15.36 14.84
CA ASP A 301 -6.44 15.00 16.00
C ASP A 301 -5.32 16.04 16.11
N ASP A 302 -5.40 16.87 17.14
CA ASP A 302 -4.36 17.83 17.53
C ASP A 302 -3.02 17.07 17.63
N PRO A 303 -2.01 17.39 16.79
CA PRO A 303 -0.75 16.68 16.77
C PRO A 303 0.06 16.82 18.08
N LEU A 304 -0.31 17.76 18.96
CA LEU A 304 0.30 17.93 20.28
C LEU A 304 -0.37 17.08 21.37
N GLU A 305 -1.61 16.60 21.15
CA GLU A 305 -2.35 15.81 22.14
C GLU A 305 -1.59 14.55 22.59
N PRO A 306 -1.01 13.73 21.68
CA PRO A 306 -0.26 12.55 22.10
C PRO A 306 1.01 12.90 22.88
N VAL A 307 1.58 14.07 22.62
CA VAL A 307 2.80 14.56 23.29
C VAL A 307 2.44 15.03 24.69
N ARG A 308 1.29 15.69 24.86
CA ARG A 308 0.73 16.04 26.18
C ARG A 308 0.44 14.80 27.01
N GLY A 309 -0.15 13.76 26.42
CA GLY A 309 -0.35 12.46 27.08
C GLY A 309 0.97 11.84 27.54
N ALA A 310 1.97 11.81 26.65
CA ALA A 310 3.30 11.29 27.00
C ALA A 310 4.00 12.12 28.09
N ILE A 311 3.82 13.44 28.10
CA ILE A 311 4.32 14.33 29.16
C ILE A 311 3.62 14.05 30.49
N ALA A 312 2.31 13.77 30.47
CA ALA A 312 1.56 13.42 31.68
C ALA A 312 2.05 12.09 32.29
N ASP A 313 2.35 11.10 31.46
CA ASP A 313 2.74 9.76 31.91
C ASP A 313 4.24 9.65 32.27
N LEU A 314 5.12 10.25 31.46
CA LEU A 314 6.57 10.12 31.59
C LEU A 314 7.24 11.35 32.22
N GLY A 315 6.48 12.41 32.45
CA GLY A 315 6.93 13.68 32.98
C GLY A 315 7.39 14.68 31.91
N PRO A 316 7.68 15.94 32.33
CA PRO A 316 7.89 17.07 31.43
C PRO A 316 9.15 16.97 30.55
N LYS A 317 10.14 16.16 30.93
CA LYS A 317 11.40 15.99 30.16
C LYS A 317 11.31 14.79 29.22
N LEU A 318 10.67 14.99 28.07
CA LEU A 318 10.37 13.92 27.13
C LEU A 318 11.44 13.77 26.02
N THR A 319 12.21 12.68 26.04
CA THR A 319 13.15 12.36 24.94
C THR A 319 12.39 11.73 23.76
N ASN A 320 12.93 11.88 22.55
CA ASN A 320 12.34 11.26 21.34
C ASN A 320 12.26 9.73 21.48
N ASN A 321 13.28 9.11 22.09
CA ASN A 321 13.29 7.66 22.31
C ASN A 321 12.24 7.23 23.35
N ALA A 322 12.12 7.95 24.47
CA ALA A 322 11.09 7.67 25.47
C ALA A 322 9.68 7.80 24.90
N TYR A 323 9.42 8.87 24.14
CA TYR A 323 8.15 9.00 23.41
C TYR A 323 7.95 7.87 22.39
N THR A 324 8.99 7.45 21.68
CA THR A 324 8.87 6.36 20.69
C THR A 324 8.47 5.03 21.33
N VAL A 325 8.91 4.76 22.57
CA VAL A 325 8.47 3.60 23.34
C VAL A 325 7.02 3.77 23.79
N TRP A 326 6.72 4.89 24.46
CA TRP A 326 5.37 5.22 24.93
C TRP A 326 4.32 5.22 23.82
N ALA A 327 4.66 5.78 22.65
CA ALA A 327 3.76 5.85 21.51
C ALA A 327 3.44 4.47 20.92
N LYS A 328 4.33 3.48 21.08
CA LYS A 328 4.02 2.10 20.68
C LYS A 328 3.02 1.46 21.65
N GLU A 329 3.20 1.67 22.95
CA GLU A 329 2.33 1.11 23.98
C GLU A 329 0.92 1.73 23.95
N ASN A 330 0.85 3.04 23.73
CA ASN A 330 -0.40 3.82 23.69
C ASN A 330 -1.00 3.97 22.28
N ARG A 331 -0.45 3.26 21.29
CA ARG A 331 -0.90 3.30 19.88
C ARG A 331 -0.92 4.71 19.25
N ALA A 332 -0.03 5.59 19.69
CA ALA A 332 0.07 6.97 19.23
C ALA A 332 0.91 7.16 17.94
N PRO A 333 0.80 8.32 17.24
CA PRO A 333 1.65 8.66 16.11
C PRO A 333 3.14 8.70 16.46
N SER A 334 4.02 8.38 15.51
CA SER A 334 5.48 8.44 15.75
C SER A 334 5.98 9.87 15.89
N ALA A 335 7.07 10.07 16.61
CA ALA A 335 7.72 11.38 16.73
C ALA A 335 8.01 12.00 15.36
N LEU A 336 8.47 11.20 14.40
CA LEU A 336 8.74 11.64 13.03
C LEU A 336 7.46 12.10 12.30
N THR A 337 6.33 11.41 12.53
CA THR A 337 5.02 11.80 11.97
C THR A 337 4.60 13.16 12.51
N LEU A 338 4.71 13.36 13.82
CA LEU A 338 4.32 14.62 14.47
C LEU A 338 5.21 15.78 14.02
N MET A 339 6.53 15.57 13.93
CA MET A 339 7.48 16.56 13.42
C MET A 339 7.18 16.95 11.97
N ARG A 340 6.78 15.99 11.12
CA ARG A 340 6.38 16.29 9.73
C ARG A 340 5.07 17.08 9.63
N ARG A 341 4.06 16.72 10.44
CA ARG A 341 2.75 17.40 10.47
C ARG A 341 2.87 18.83 10.98
N THR A 342 3.65 19.05 12.02
CA THR A 342 3.81 20.37 12.66
C THR A 342 4.93 21.22 12.05
N ARG A 343 5.83 20.60 11.26
CA ARG A 343 7.11 21.18 10.83
C ARG A 343 8.00 21.63 11.98
N LEU A 344 7.74 21.16 13.20
CA LEU A 344 8.55 21.43 14.38
C LEU A 344 9.62 20.35 14.57
N ARG A 345 10.76 20.75 15.15
CA ARG A 345 11.76 19.81 15.67
C ARG A 345 11.27 19.25 17.01
N TRP A 346 11.75 18.06 17.40
CA TRP A 346 11.28 17.37 18.61
C TRP A 346 11.27 18.25 19.88
N GLY A 347 12.33 19.03 20.14
CA GLY A 347 12.39 19.91 21.30
C GLY A 347 11.26 20.96 21.32
N ALA A 348 11.09 21.67 20.21
CA ALA A 348 10.01 22.65 20.04
C ALA A 348 8.62 22.02 20.10
N LEU A 349 8.50 20.75 19.69
CA LEU A 349 7.27 19.99 19.73
C LEU A 349 6.88 19.61 21.18
N VAL A 350 7.87 19.26 22.01
CA VAL A 350 7.69 19.04 23.46
C VAL A 350 7.35 20.35 24.17
N GLU A 351 8.02 21.46 23.84
CA GLU A 351 7.72 22.79 24.39
C GLU A 351 6.31 23.27 24.02
N ALA A 352 5.91 23.12 22.75
CA ALA A 352 4.56 23.45 22.30
C ALA A 352 3.48 22.61 22.99
N ALA A 353 3.83 21.40 23.44
CA ALA A 353 2.97 20.53 24.24
C ALA A 353 3.06 20.81 25.77
N GLY A 354 3.74 21.88 26.20
CA GLY A 354 3.85 22.24 27.62
C GLY A 354 4.92 21.45 28.41
N GLY A 355 5.80 20.73 27.72
CA GLY A 355 6.95 20.03 28.30
C GLY A 355 8.22 20.87 28.29
N GLN A 356 9.30 20.30 28.80
CA GLN A 356 10.65 20.87 28.79
C GLN A 356 11.48 20.16 27.72
N ALA A 357 11.94 20.90 26.71
CA ALA A 357 12.87 20.34 25.75
C ALA A 357 14.13 19.83 26.47
N ASN A 358 14.60 18.64 26.08
CA ASN A 358 15.90 18.19 26.53
C ASN A 358 16.95 19.13 25.95
N HIS A 359 17.63 19.89 26.82
CA HIS A 359 18.81 20.64 26.42
C HIS A 359 19.80 19.68 25.78
N ARG A 360 20.38 20.08 24.64
CA ARG A 360 21.50 19.35 24.04
C ARG A 360 22.53 19.14 25.15
N ARG A 361 23.03 17.91 25.30
CA ARG A 361 24.25 17.67 26.08
C ARG A 361 25.32 18.59 25.49
N ASN A 362 25.63 19.67 26.20
CA ASN A 362 26.83 20.42 25.92
C ASN A 362 27.96 19.49 26.33
N ASN A 363 28.82 19.06 25.40
CA ASN A 363 29.86 18.06 25.65
C ASN A 363 31.01 18.58 26.54
N GLY A 364 30.74 19.60 27.37
CA GLY A 364 31.66 20.16 28.35
C GLY A 364 32.75 21.07 27.79
N TYR A 365 32.90 21.17 26.46
CA TYR A 365 33.94 21.97 25.82
C TYR A 365 33.36 23.20 25.13
N SER A 366 33.84 24.37 25.53
CA SER A 366 33.69 25.61 24.75
C SER A 366 34.56 25.56 23.49
N ASP A 367 34.30 26.47 22.54
CA ASP A 367 35.14 26.58 21.34
C ASP A 367 36.59 26.92 21.70
N GLN A 368 36.80 27.70 22.78
CA GLN A 368 38.11 28.01 23.32
C GLN A 368 38.80 26.76 23.88
N ASP A 369 38.09 25.92 24.64
CA ASP A 369 38.67 24.70 25.21
C ASP A 369 39.17 23.78 24.09
N LEU A 370 38.39 23.64 23.01
CA LEU A 370 38.78 22.80 21.87
C LEU A 370 40.00 23.38 21.14
N VAL A 371 40.06 24.70 20.93
CA VAL A 371 41.21 25.39 20.36
C VAL A 371 42.46 25.18 21.22
N ASP A 372 42.35 25.29 22.54
CA ASP A 372 43.46 25.11 23.46
C ASP A 372 43.99 23.66 23.45
N TRP A 373 43.10 22.68 23.29
CA TRP A 373 43.50 21.28 23.10
C TRP A 373 44.20 21.04 21.75
N VAL A 374 43.75 21.69 20.67
CA VAL A 374 44.40 21.61 19.35
C VAL A 374 45.80 22.25 19.40
N ARG A 375 45.95 23.40 20.06
CA ARG A 375 47.25 24.05 20.28
C ARG A 375 48.19 23.20 21.10
N ARG A 376 47.70 22.62 22.19
CA ARG A 376 48.48 21.74 23.04
C ARG A 376 48.99 20.54 22.26
N PHE A 377 48.17 19.98 21.38
CA PHE A 377 48.61 18.93 20.46
C PHE A 377 49.73 19.42 19.52
N ILE A 378 49.55 20.57 18.87
CA ILE A 378 50.58 21.12 17.96
C ILE A 378 51.90 21.35 18.70
N ALA A 379 51.84 21.90 19.92
CA ALA A 379 53.02 22.18 20.74
C ALA A 379 53.71 20.90 21.25
N GLU A 380 52.96 19.87 21.64
CA GLU A 380 53.52 18.63 22.19
C GLU A 380 54.00 17.65 21.11
N VAL A 381 53.36 17.62 19.95
CA VAL A 381 53.62 16.63 18.89
C VAL A 381 54.36 17.24 17.70
N GLY A 382 54.27 18.56 17.49
CA GLY A 382 54.86 19.24 16.33
C GLY A 382 54.20 18.87 15.00
N SER A 383 52.98 18.32 15.04
CA SER A 383 52.22 17.89 13.86
C SER A 383 50.92 18.65 13.75
N THR A 384 50.47 18.88 12.52
CA THR A 384 49.16 19.45 12.19
C THR A 384 48.22 18.41 11.58
N SER A 385 48.57 17.11 11.64
CA SER A 385 47.73 16.05 11.07
C SER A 385 46.56 15.66 11.98
N SER A 386 45.36 15.52 11.40
CA SER A 386 44.18 15.02 12.10
C SER A 386 44.34 13.57 12.59
N SER A 387 45.10 12.74 11.86
CA SER A 387 45.36 11.36 12.27
C SER A 387 46.30 11.32 13.48
N ALA A 388 47.30 12.20 13.52
CA ALA A 388 48.21 12.34 14.65
C ALA A 388 47.48 12.87 15.89
N TYR A 389 46.49 13.76 15.74
CA TYR A 389 45.61 14.17 16.84
C TYR A 389 44.77 12.99 17.36
N ALA A 390 44.22 12.18 16.46
CA ALA A 390 43.41 11.01 16.82
C ALA A 390 44.18 9.91 17.57
N GLU A 391 45.49 9.85 17.37
CA GLU A 391 46.40 8.99 18.12
C GLU A 391 46.80 9.65 19.45
N TRP A 392 47.18 10.93 19.42
CA TRP A 392 47.61 11.68 20.61
C TRP A 392 46.53 11.83 21.68
N GLN A 393 45.26 11.92 21.29
CA GLN A 393 44.13 11.97 22.23
C GLN A 393 43.98 10.67 23.05
N GLN A 394 44.49 9.52 22.57
CA GLN A 394 44.29 8.25 23.24
C GLN A 394 45.06 8.21 24.56
N GLY A 395 44.34 7.99 25.67
CA GLY A 395 44.94 8.01 27.01
C GLY A 395 45.11 9.41 27.60
N LYS A 396 44.67 10.47 26.90
CA LYS A 396 44.55 11.84 27.45
C LYS A 396 43.09 12.18 27.70
N SER A 397 42.83 13.11 28.63
CA SER A 397 41.50 13.71 28.82
C SER A 397 41.15 14.72 27.72
N ALA A 398 41.65 14.51 26.50
CA ALA A 398 41.46 15.39 25.35
C ALA A 398 40.09 15.12 24.68
N PRO A 399 39.49 16.13 24.02
CA PRO A 399 38.30 15.94 23.19
C PRO A 399 38.56 14.94 22.06
N HIS A 400 37.57 14.09 21.77
CA HIS A 400 37.66 13.21 20.60
C HIS A 400 37.72 14.02 19.30
N LEU A 401 38.51 13.57 18.31
CA LEU A 401 38.61 14.19 16.98
C LEU A 401 37.23 14.47 16.37
N VAL A 402 36.29 13.53 16.51
CA VAL A 402 34.90 13.69 16.02
C VAL A 402 34.20 14.89 16.68
N THR A 403 34.48 15.18 17.94
CA THR A 403 33.95 16.35 18.66
C THR A 403 34.53 17.65 18.09
N VAL A 404 35.83 17.68 17.78
CA VAL A 404 36.49 18.84 17.16
C VAL A 404 35.93 19.09 15.75
N LEU A 405 35.87 18.04 14.92
CA LEU A 405 35.32 18.11 13.55
C LEU A 405 33.85 18.54 13.53
N ALA A 406 33.03 18.00 14.44
CA ALA A 406 31.62 18.36 14.52
C ALA A 406 31.41 19.82 14.95
N ARG A 407 32.39 20.43 15.63
CA ARG A 407 32.30 21.82 16.10
C ARG A 407 32.81 22.84 15.09
N PHE A 408 33.94 22.57 14.45
CA PHE A 408 34.60 23.48 13.51
C PHE A 408 34.28 23.20 12.05
N GLY A 409 33.61 22.09 11.72
CA GLY A 409 33.27 21.69 10.35
C GLY A 409 34.36 20.82 9.71
N SER A 410 35.62 21.19 9.90
CA SER A 410 36.78 20.45 9.41
C SER A 410 37.99 20.59 10.34
N TRP A 411 39.01 19.75 10.13
CA TRP A 411 40.27 19.84 10.87
C TRP A 411 41.08 21.08 10.47
N ALA A 412 41.02 21.48 9.20
CA ALA A 412 41.68 22.69 8.71
C ALA A 412 41.13 23.94 9.40
N GLU A 413 39.80 24.06 9.50
CA GLU A 413 39.15 25.18 10.20
C GLU A 413 39.47 25.18 11.71
N ALA A 414 39.68 24.01 12.33
CA ALA A 414 40.11 23.92 13.72
C ALA A 414 41.58 24.38 13.92
N LEU A 415 42.46 24.14 12.94
CA LEU A 415 43.83 24.65 12.94
C LEU A 415 43.87 26.15 12.70
N GLU A 416 43.10 26.66 11.74
CA GLU A 416 42.97 28.09 11.48
C GLU A 416 42.45 28.83 12.71
N ALA A 417 41.42 28.31 13.38
CA ALA A 417 40.93 28.87 14.64
C ALA A 417 41.99 28.85 15.76
N ALA A 418 42.88 27.84 15.77
CA ALA A 418 43.98 27.75 16.70
C ALA A 418 45.12 28.75 16.40
N GLU A 419 45.36 29.04 15.12
CA GLU A 419 46.34 30.03 14.64
C GLU A 419 45.85 31.47 14.79
N GLU A 420 44.59 31.75 14.43
CA GLU A 420 44.00 33.10 14.41
C GLU A 420 43.90 33.72 15.81
N GLN A 421 43.76 32.90 16.83
CA GLN A 421 43.69 33.34 18.22
C GLN A 421 45.07 33.36 18.92
N ALA A 422 46.18 33.12 18.20
CA ALA A 422 47.52 33.15 18.81
C ALA A 422 47.84 34.60 19.22
N PRO A 423 48.36 34.86 20.44
CA PRO A 423 48.82 36.20 20.78
C PRO A 423 49.95 36.59 19.83
N SER A 424 49.79 37.71 19.13
CA SER A 424 50.85 38.36 18.35
C SER A 424 52.11 38.46 19.20
N ALA A 425 53.11 37.63 18.90
CA ALA A 425 54.42 37.73 19.49
C ALA A 425 55.28 38.67 18.62
N ALA A 426 55.77 39.72 19.28
CA ALA A 426 56.51 40.90 18.78
C ALA A 426 55.65 42.10 18.38
#